data_AF-A0A940REC5-F1
#
_entry.id   AF-A0A940REC5-F1
#
_cell.length_a   1.000
_cell.length_b   1.000
_cell.length_c   1.000
_cell.angle_alpha   90.00
_cell.angle_beta   90.00
_cell.angle_gamma   90.00
#
_symmetry.space_group_name_H-M   'P 1'
#
loop_
_entity.id
_entity.type
_entity.pdbx_description
1 polymer ?
#
loop_
_entity_poly.entity_id
_entity_poly.type
_entity_poly.pdbx_seq_one_letter_code
_entity_poly.pdbx_strand_id
1 'polypeptide(L)' 'DRIFTGADAKEKLTIGASLIEVWTGFIYEGPFIVRNICKYLMQETEK' A
#
# COMPACT_ATOMS: atom_id res chain seq x y z
N ASP A 1 -10.47 0.66 -6.78
CA ASP A 1 -10.40 -0.11 -5.52
C ASP A 1 -9.68 0.73 -4.47
N ARG A 2 -10.14 0.73 -3.21
CA ARG A 2 -9.64 1.69 -2.22
C ARG A 2 -8.49 1.07 -1.42
N ILE A 3 -7.29 1.61 -1.55
CA ILE A 3 -6.11 1.18 -0.80
C ILE A 3 -5.92 2.16 0.37
N PHE A 4 -6.07 1.67 1.61
CA PHE A 4 -5.83 2.46 2.81
C PHE A 4 -4.75 1.87 3.71
N THR A 5 -4.46 0.57 3.56
CA THR A 5 -3.51 -0.15 4.41
C THR A 5 -2.43 -0.85 3.58
N GLY A 6 -1.33 -1.23 4.24
CA GLY A 6 -0.30 -2.07 3.62
C GLY A 6 -0.82 -3.44 3.18
N ALA A 7 -1.83 -3.98 3.87
CA ALA A 7 -2.46 -5.25 3.53
C ALA A 7 -3.28 -5.16 2.23
N ASP A 8 -4.05 -4.08 2.04
CA ASP A 8 -4.78 -3.82 0.78
C ASP A 8 -3.80 -3.70 -0.40
N ALA A 9 -2.71 -2.96 -0.18
CA ALA A 9 -1.65 -2.78 -1.15
C ALA A 9 -1.03 -4.15 -1.54
N LYS A 10 -0.78 -5.01 -0.55
CA LYS A 10 -0.26 -6.35 -0.78
C LYS A 10 -1.24 -7.20 -1.57
N GLU A 11 -2.50 -7.28 -1.17
CA GLU A 11 -3.51 -8.10 -1.85
C GLU A 11 -3.56 -7.74 -3.35
N LYS A 12 -3.56 -6.44 -3.66
CA LYS A 12 -3.53 -5.95 -5.06
C LYS A 12 -2.25 -6.30 -5.80
N LEU A 13 -1.09 -6.16 -5.16
CA LEU A 13 0.19 -6.61 -5.74
C LEU A 13 0.24 -8.12 -5.96
N THR A 14 -0.33 -8.91 -5.04
CA THR A 14 -0.32 -10.38 -5.09
C THR A 14 -1.22 -10.94 -6.20
N ILE A 15 -2.25 -10.19 -6.59
CA ILE A 15 -3.11 -10.51 -7.74
C ILE A 15 -2.35 -10.30 -9.08
N GLY A 16 -1.09 -9.86 -9.04
CA GLY A 16 -0.21 -9.68 -10.20
C GLY A 16 -0.14 -8.22 -10.68
N ALA A 17 -0.64 -7.27 -9.90
CA ALA A 17 -0.46 -5.86 -10.21
C ALA A 17 1.01 -5.47 -10.07
N SER A 18 1.58 -4.84 -11.11
CA SER A 18 2.95 -4.31 -11.06
C SER A 18 3.04 -2.92 -10.42
N LEU A 19 1.92 -2.21 -10.30
CA LEU A 19 1.82 -0.87 -9.74
C LEU A 19 0.47 -0.70 -9.04
N ILE A 20 0.46 0.01 -7.91
CA ILE A 20 -0.73 0.40 -7.17
C ILE A 20 -0.74 1.91 -6.96
N GLU A 21 -1.91 2.54 -7.10
CA GLU A 21 -2.08 3.99 -6.92
C GLU A 21 -2.97 4.27 -5.71
N VAL A 22 -2.52 5.18 -4.86
CA VAL A 22 -3.20 5.54 -3.61
C VAL A 22 -3.55 7.01 -3.65
N TRP A 23 -4.83 7.33 -3.92
CA TRP A 23 -5.30 8.72 -4.04
C TRP A 23 -6.13 9.18 -2.86
N THR A 24 -7.16 8.42 -2.48
CA THR A 24 -8.04 8.77 -1.36
C THR A 24 -7.30 8.76 -0.04
N GLY A 25 -6.49 7.73 0.22
CA GLY A 25 -5.72 7.65 1.47
C GLY A 25 -4.70 8.78 1.61
N PHE A 26 -4.09 9.24 0.52
CA PHE A 26 -3.12 10.34 0.53
C PHE A 26 -3.76 11.69 0.90
N ILE A 27 -4.98 11.94 0.41
CA ILE A 27 -5.72 13.18 0.70
C ILE A 27 -6.15 13.24 2.17
N TYR A 28 -6.57 12.12 2.78
CA TYR A 28 -7.10 12.11 4.15
C TYR A 28 -6.05 11.88 5.25
N GLU A 29 -5.11 10.96 5.04
CA GLU A 29 -4.08 10.59 6.05
C GLU A 29 -2.76 11.37 5.84
N GLY A 30 -2.65 12.10 4.74
CA GLY A 30 -1.43 12.80 4.37
C GLY A 30 -0.30 11.86 3.94
N PRO A 31 0.94 12.36 3.84
CA PRO A 31 2.07 11.60 3.27
C PRO A 31 2.50 10.39 4.10
N PHE A 32 1.99 10.24 5.33
CA PHE A 32 2.33 9.15 6.24
C PHE A 32 1.80 7.79 5.76
N ILE A 33 0.67 7.77 5.04
CA ILE A 33 0.10 6.52 4.52
C ILE A 33 1.05 5.79 3.57
N VAL A 34 1.72 6.55 2.69
CA VAL A 34 2.68 6.00 1.72
C VAL A 34 3.85 5.35 2.46
N ARG A 35 4.36 6.03 3.50
CA ARG A 35 5.44 5.50 4.34
C ARG A 35 5.03 4.22 5.06
N ASN A 36 3.80 4.16 5.58
CA ASN A 36 3.30 2.96 6.28
C ASN A 36 3.13 1.78 5.33
N ILE A 37 2.59 2.02 4.13
CA ILE A 37 2.44 1.00 3.09
C ILE A 37 3.82 0.47 2.65
N CYS A 38 4.77 1.34 2.33
CA CYS A 38 6.12 0.92 1.92
C CYS A 38 6.82 0.10 3.01
N LYS A 39 6.72 0.51 4.28
CA LYS A 39 7.30 -0.25 5.40
C LYS A 39 6.69 -1.63 5.53
N TYR A 40 5.36 -1.74 5.42
CA TYR A 40 4.67 -3.02 5.49
C TYR A 40 5.10 -3.96 4.36
N LEU A 41 5.17 -3.45 3.12
CA LEU A 41 5.60 -4.23 1.96
C LEU A 41 7.06 -4.68 2.07
N MET A 42 7.95 -3.85 2.62
CA MET A 42 9.34 -4.23 2.89
C MET A 42 9.44 -5.38 3.90
N GLN A 43 8.75 -5.29 5.04
CA GLN A 43 8.79 -6.33 6.07
C GLN A 43 8.24 -7.67 5.58
N GLU A 44 7.24 -7.65 4.70
CA GLU A 44 6.66 -8.88 4.16
C GLU A 44 7.55 -9.55 3.11
N THR A 45 8.39 -8.79 2.39
CA THR A 45 9.32 -9.35 1.39
C THR A 45 10.49 -10.08 2.06
N GLU A 46 10.76 -9.82 3.35
CA GLU A 46 11.83 -10.47 4.13
C GLU A 46 11.39 -11.80 4.76
N LYS A 47 10.13 -12.23 4.59
CA LYS A 47 9.64 -13.55 5.00
C LYS A 47 9.62 -14.53 3.83
#